data_AF-A0A2R6CWD6-F1
#
_entry.id   AF-A0A2R6CWD6-F1
#
_cell.length_a   1.000
_cell.length_b   1.000
_cell.length_c   1.000
_cell.angle_alpha   90.00
_cell.angle_beta   90.00
_cell.angle_gamma   90.00
#
_symmetry.space_group_name_H-M   'P 1'
#
loop_
_entity.id
_entity.type
_entity.pdbx_description
1 polymer ?
#
loop_
_entity_poly.entity_id
_entity_poly.type
_entity_poly.pdbx_seq_one_letter_code
_entity_poly.pdbx_strand_id
1 'polypeptide(L)'
;MTATDGTVYLADNDGGFCALETTGSTQLPLDGRLDDFEGSDDALARITLSEDGDDIGQLTYPNRYLPYYGDRVGTRFDVVVGVDTDYQKVTGERQRASRQITEFSAAVTGRENGRATLSLTELDGDIDGGRLQVPADRLPEDLRDVGDSGYVSVYLEVDENATPEETKPDEWY
;
A
#
# COMPACT_ATOMS: atom_id res chain seq x y z
N MET A 1 8.95 2.36 13.05
CA MET A 1 8.74 2.22 14.52
C MET A 1 7.34 2.72 14.85
N THR A 2 6.53 1.97 15.57
CA THR A 2 5.16 2.35 15.95
C THR A 2 5.18 2.91 17.38
N ALA A 3 4.69 4.14 17.60
CA ALA A 3 4.48 4.61 18.97
C ALA A 3 3.25 3.94 19.60
N THR A 4 3.20 4.00 20.94
CA THR A 4 2.15 3.44 21.79
C THR A 4 0.75 4.01 21.51
N ASP A 5 0.63 5.07 20.71
CA ASP A 5 -0.61 5.70 20.27
C ASP A 5 -1.05 5.28 18.85
N GLY A 6 -0.32 4.36 18.20
CA GLY A 6 -0.59 3.92 16.83
C GLY A 6 0.02 4.81 15.76
N THR A 7 0.83 5.82 16.12
CA THR A 7 1.55 6.65 15.16
C THR A 7 2.65 5.83 14.48
N VAL A 8 2.56 5.71 13.17
CA VAL A 8 3.63 5.16 12.31
C VAL A 8 4.58 6.30 11.95
N TYR A 9 5.85 6.15 12.32
CA TYR A 9 6.91 7.07 11.92
C TYR A 9 7.61 6.52 10.69
N LEU A 10 7.58 7.30 9.60
CA LEU A 10 8.41 7.08 8.42
C LEU A 10 9.68 7.91 8.57
N ALA A 11 10.83 7.29 8.32
CA ALA A 11 12.09 8.00 8.19
C ALA A 11 12.23 8.43 6.73
N ASP A 12 12.39 9.73 6.50
CA ASP A 12 12.88 10.25 5.23
C ASP A 12 14.39 9.96 5.13
N ASN A 13 14.88 9.75 3.91
CA ASN A 13 16.29 9.54 3.57
C ASN A 13 17.21 10.68 4.03
N ASP A 14 16.66 11.87 4.30
CA ASP A 14 17.38 13.03 4.85
C ASP A 14 17.43 13.06 6.41
N GLY A 15 17.00 11.98 7.09
CA GLY A 15 16.96 11.89 8.56
C GLY A 15 15.81 12.66 9.20
N GLY A 16 14.84 13.10 8.40
CA GLY A 16 13.58 13.67 8.87
C GLY A 16 12.63 12.55 9.29
N PHE A 17 12.07 12.63 10.50
CA PHE A 17 10.95 11.77 10.88
C PHE A 17 9.66 12.45 10.43
N CYS A 18 9.02 11.93 9.38
CA CYS A 18 7.65 12.29 9.07
C CYS A 18 6.76 11.39 9.92
N ALA A 19 6.28 11.92 11.04
CA ALA A 19 5.13 11.33 11.69
C ALA A 19 3.98 11.41 10.68
N LEU A 20 3.46 10.27 10.23
CA LEU A 20 2.10 10.23 9.73
C LEU A 20 1.24 10.50 10.96
N GLU A 21 1.04 11.77 11.39
CA GLU A 21 0.11 12.00 12.50
C GLU A 21 -1.21 11.41 12.07
N THR A 22 -1.79 10.58 12.95
CA THR A 22 -3.03 9.84 12.75
C THR A 22 -4.04 10.72 12.04
N THR A 23 -4.22 10.47 10.75
CA THR A 23 -5.23 11.14 9.93
C THR A 23 -6.65 10.70 10.31
N GLY A 24 -6.78 9.81 11.29
CA GLY A 24 -8.02 9.18 11.71
C GLY A 24 -8.44 8.01 10.82
N SER A 25 -7.70 7.73 9.74
CA SER A 25 -7.92 6.56 8.90
C SER A 25 -7.46 5.28 9.59
N THR A 26 -8.03 4.16 9.17
CA THR A 26 -7.54 2.85 9.59
C THR A 26 -6.28 2.54 8.81
N GLN A 27 -5.17 2.28 9.52
CA GLN A 27 -3.88 1.96 8.91
C GLN A 27 -3.53 0.48 9.06
N LEU A 28 -3.01 -0.09 7.98
CA LEU A 28 -2.53 -1.47 7.90
C LEU A 28 -1.03 -1.42 7.55
N PRO A 29 -0.14 -1.50 8.57
CA PRO A 29 1.28 -1.70 8.33
C PRO A 29 1.52 -3.16 7.93
N LEU A 30 2.19 -3.40 6.81
CA LEU A 30 2.33 -4.71 6.18
C LEU A 30 3.71 -4.85 5.54
N ASP A 31 4.16 -6.10 5.42
CA ASP A 31 5.31 -6.46 4.60
C ASP A 31 4.84 -6.78 3.18
N GLY A 32 5.54 -6.26 2.18
CA GLY A 32 5.26 -6.51 0.76
C GLY A 32 6.32 -7.39 0.11
N ARG A 33 5.91 -8.24 -0.82
CA ARG A 33 6.82 -8.92 -1.75
C ARG A 33 6.31 -8.84 -3.18
N LEU A 34 7.12 -8.33 -4.10
CA LEU A 34 6.78 -8.38 -5.53
C LEU A 34 6.80 -9.83 -6.03
N ASP A 35 5.66 -10.34 -6.48
CA ASP A 35 5.52 -11.68 -7.03
C ASP A 35 5.59 -11.70 -8.55
N ASP A 36 5.04 -10.65 -9.19
CA ASP A 36 4.88 -10.56 -10.63
C ASP A 36 5.02 -9.12 -11.09
N PHE A 37 5.70 -8.95 -12.23
CA PHE A 37 5.97 -7.66 -12.84
C PHE A 37 6.04 -7.82 -14.36
N GLU A 38 5.21 -7.08 -15.07
CA GLU A 38 5.29 -6.94 -16.52
C GLU A 38 5.98 -5.61 -16.86
N GLY A 39 6.96 -5.59 -17.77
CA GLY A 39 7.80 -4.40 -18.04
C GLY A 39 7.13 -3.21 -18.74
N SER A 40 5.82 -3.00 -18.58
CA SER A 40 5.07 -1.87 -19.10
C SER A 40 4.55 -1.01 -17.95
N ASP A 41 4.67 0.32 -18.07
CA ASP A 41 4.20 1.28 -17.06
C ASP A 41 2.68 1.19 -16.80
N ASP A 42 1.93 0.77 -17.82
CA ASP A 42 0.47 0.58 -17.76
C ASP A 42 0.05 -0.79 -17.23
N ALA A 43 1.01 -1.70 -17.02
CA ALA A 43 0.72 -3.00 -16.44
C ALA A 43 0.66 -2.92 -14.91
N LEU A 44 0.11 -3.97 -14.31
CA LEU A 44 -0.11 -4.06 -12.88
C LEU A 44 0.85 -5.08 -12.28
N ALA A 45 1.65 -4.64 -11.31
CA ALA A 45 2.43 -5.49 -10.44
C ALA A 45 1.53 -6.23 -9.45
N ARG A 46 1.97 -7.40 -9.03
CA ARG A 46 1.35 -8.17 -7.96
C ARG A 46 2.27 -8.23 -6.76
N ILE A 47 1.80 -7.75 -5.63
CA ILE A 47 2.52 -7.73 -4.37
C ILE A 47 1.73 -8.59 -3.37
N THR A 48 2.35 -9.66 -2.86
CA THR A 48 1.80 -10.37 -1.70
C THR A 48 2.02 -9.53 -0.46
N LEU A 49 0.96 -9.42 0.36
CA LEU A 49 0.98 -8.69 1.62
C LEU A 49 1.03 -9.68 2.77
N SER A 50 1.99 -9.50 3.67
CA SER A 50 2.20 -10.35 4.83
C SER A 50 2.23 -9.52 6.12
N GLU A 51 1.92 -10.16 7.23
CA GLU A 51 2.04 -9.59 8.58
C GLU A 51 2.57 -10.69 9.50
N ASP A 52 3.59 -10.36 10.30
CA ASP A 52 4.28 -11.33 11.18
C ASP A 52 4.75 -12.60 10.45
N GLY A 53 5.02 -12.50 9.14
CA GLY A 53 5.46 -13.59 8.27
C GLY A 53 4.33 -14.45 7.65
N ASP A 54 3.06 -14.17 7.96
CA ASP A 54 1.91 -14.86 7.38
C ASP A 54 1.31 -14.07 6.20
N ASP A 55 0.96 -14.75 5.12
CA ASP A 55 0.33 -14.13 3.94
C ASP A 55 -1.13 -13.78 4.21
N ILE A 56 -1.41 -12.49 4.40
CA ILE A 56 -2.75 -12.02 4.75
C ILE A 56 -3.54 -11.51 3.53
N GLY A 57 -2.86 -11.18 2.43
CA GLY A 57 -3.49 -10.42 1.37
C GLY A 57 -2.66 -10.27 0.11
N GLN A 58 -3.19 -9.45 -0.80
CA GLN A 58 -2.55 -9.12 -2.07
C GLN A 58 -2.91 -7.71 -2.50
N LEU A 59 -1.94 -7.01 -3.08
CA LEU A 59 -2.11 -5.74 -3.75
C LEU A 59 -1.74 -5.90 -5.23
N THR A 60 -2.68 -5.57 -6.11
CA THR A 60 -2.42 -5.36 -7.53
C THR A 60 -2.21 -3.86 -7.74
N TYR A 61 -1.01 -3.45 -8.13
CA TYR A 61 -0.54 -2.07 -8.07
C TYR A 61 0.03 -1.60 -9.41
N PRO A 62 -0.17 -0.34 -9.82
CA PRO A 62 0.38 0.15 -11.08
C PRO A 62 1.91 0.21 -11.07
N ASN A 63 2.53 -0.33 -12.11
CA ASN A 63 4.00 -0.40 -12.21
C ASN A 63 4.68 0.96 -12.14
N ARG A 64 4.08 1.99 -12.76
CA ARG A 64 4.62 3.37 -12.76
C ARG A 64 4.75 4.00 -11.36
N TYR A 65 4.08 3.44 -10.36
CA TYR A 65 4.15 3.90 -8.97
C TYR A 65 5.04 3.03 -8.09
N LEU A 66 5.66 1.99 -8.64
CA LEU A 66 6.67 1.25 -7.90
C LEU A 66 7.86 2.17 -7.61
N PRO A 67 8.41 2.13 -6.38
CA PRO A 67 9.62 2.87 -6.05
C PRO A 67 10.79 2.46 -6.97
N TYR A 68 11.82 3.30 -7.01
CA TYR A 68 13.06 2.98 -7.73
C TYR A 68 13.61 1.62 -7.26
N TYR A 69 13.93 0.72 -8.20
CA TYR A 69 14.30 -0.70 -7.97
C TYR A 69 13.21 -1.62 -7.42
N GLY A 70 11.98 -1.14 -7.28
CA GLY A 70 10.80 -1.91 -6.91
C GLY A 70 10.25 -2.82 -8.02
N ASP A 71 10.85 -2.81 -9.21
CA ASP A 71 10.37 -3.51 -10.42
C ASP A 71 10.89 -4.95 -10.55
N ARG A 72 11.65 -5.46 -9.57
CA ARG A 72 12.24 -6.79 -9.62
C ARG A 72 11.47 -7.79 -8.77
N VAL A 73 11.11 -8.93 -9.38
CA VAL A 73 10.43 -10.00 -8.68
C VAL A 73 11.29 -10.47 -7.49
N GLY A 74 10.67 -10.55 -6.32
CA GLY A 74 11.32 -10.84 -5.05
C GLY A 74 11.65 -9.61 -4.19
N THR A 75 11.54 -8.38 -4.74
CA THR A 75 11.79 -7.15 -3.97
C THR A 75 10.84 -7.07 -2.79
N ARG A 76 11.36 -6.67 -1.63
CA ARG A 76 10.61 -6.48 -0.39
C ARG A 76 10.26 -5.02 -0.20
N PHE A 77 9.09 -4.78 0.38
CA PHE A 77 8.60 -3.44 0.68
C PHE A 77 8.11 -3.32 2.10
N ASP A 78 8.36 -2.16 2.69
CA ASP A 78 7.52 -1.63 3.76
C ASP A 78 6.25 -1.05 3.13
N VAL A 79 5.09 -1.61 3.49
CA VAL A 79 3.79 -1.23 2.93
C VAL A 79 2.93 -0.62 4.04
N VAL A 80 2.39 0.58 3.81
CA VAL A 80 1.35 1.14 4.68
C VAL A 80 0.12 1.43 3.86
N VAL A 81 -0.98 0.75 4.18
CA VAL A 81 -2.28 0.98 3.57
C VAL A 81 -3.16 1.77 4.52
N GLY A 82 -3.57 2.97 4.12
CA GLY A 82 -4.56 3.78 4.82
C GLY A 82 -5.93 3.63 4.17
N VAL A 83 -6.98 3.40 4.95
CA VAL A 83 -8.35 3.18 4.46
C VAL A 83 -9.36 3.97 5.29
N ASP A 84 -10.23 4.73 4.62
CA ASP A 84 -11.36 5.44 5.25
C ASP A 84 -12.46 5.79 4.24
N THR A 85 -13.66 6.08 4.72
CA THR A 85 -14.74 6.63 3.89
C THR A 85 -14.57 8.13 3.62
N ASP A 86 -13.84 8.83 4.49
CA ASP A 86 -13.50 10.24 4.35
C ASP A 86 -12.13 10.41 3.68
N TYR A 87 -12.15 10.97 2.47
CA TYR A 87 -10.94 11.26 1.69
C TYR A 87 -9.92 12.10 2.46
N GLN A 88 -10.36 13.08 3.27
CA GLN A 88 -9.44 13.96 4.00
C GLN A 88 -8.59 13.19 5.02
N LYS A 89 -9.14 12.10 5.56
CA LYS A 89 -8.42 11.21 6.47
C LYS A 89 -7.46 10.27 5.75
N VAL A 90 -7.60 10.07 4.45
CA VAL A 90 -6.67 9.24 3.67
C VAL A 90 -5.51 10.09 3.15
N THR A 91 -5.78 11.26 2.58
CA THR A 91 -4.74 12.14 2.01
C THR A 91 -3.99 12.99 3.06
N GLY A 92 -4.62 13.28 4.20
CA GLY A 92 -4.08 14.20 5.19
C GLY A 92 -4.07 15.66 4.70
N GLU A 93 -3.26 16.53 5.32
CA GLU A 93 -3.13 17.92 4.86
C GLU A 93 -2.17 18.05 3.67
N ARG A 94 -2.43 18.99 2.74
CA ARG A 94 -1.67 19.22 1.48
C ARG A 94 -0.13 19.31 1.62
N GLN A 95 0.41 19.63 2.79
CA GLN A 95 1.86 19.65 3.03
C GLN A 95 2.48 18.24 3.13
N ARG A 96 1.66 17.17 3.22
CA ARG A 96 2.05 15.77 3.36
C ARG A 96 2.12 14.97 2.06
N ALA A 97 1.84 15.58 0.91
CA ALA A 97 1.87 14.90 -0.38
C ALA A 97 3.30 14.42 -0.71
N SER A 98 3.65 13.23 -0.21
CA SER A 98 4.88 12.53 -0.55
C SER A 98 4.68 11.85 -1.91
N ARG A 99 5.74 11.84 -2.72
CA ARG A 99 5.73 11.12 -4.01
C ARG A 99 5.66 9.60 -3.84
N GLN A 100 5.85 9.09 -2.62
CA GLN A 100 5.80 7.67 -2.29
C GLN A 100 4.38 7.19 -1.91
N ILE A 101 3.41 8.10 -1.79
CA ILE A 101 2.02 7.76 -1.47
C ILE A 101 1.18 7.88 -2.74
N THR A 102 0.45 6.83 -3.07
CA THR A 102 -0.56 6.86 -4.15
C THR A 102 -1.95 6.68 -3.57
N GLU A 103 -2.90 7.45 -4.07
CA GLU A 103 -4.27 7.52 -3.54
C GLU A 103 -5.29 7.03 -4.57
N PHE A 104 -6.28 6.29 -4.07
CA PHE A 104 -7.30 5.65 -4.87
C PHE A 104 -8.67 5.89 -4.27
N SER A 105 -9.67 6.02 -5.14
CA SER A 105 -11.03 5.65 -4.77
C SER A 105 -11.12 4.12 -4.71
N ALA A 106 -11.90 3.62 -3.76
CA ALA A 106 -12.03 2.20 -3.53
C ALA A 106 -13.49 1.78 -3.37
N ALA A 107 -13.82 0.60 -3.87
CA ALA A 107 -15.13 -0.02 -3.68
C ALA A 107 -14.97 -1.49 -3.32
N VAL A 108 -15.69 -1.95 -2.30
CA VAL A 108 -15.71 -3.36 -1.91
C VAL A 108 -16.51 -4.15 -2.95
N THR A 109 -15.83 -4.97 -3.75
CA THR A 109 -16.45 -5.72 -4.85
C THR A 109 -16.66 -7.19 -4.55
N GLY A 110 -16.03 -7.72 -3.49
CA GLY A 110 -16.14 -9.13 -3.15
C GLY A 110 -15.79 -9.47 -1.71
N ARG A 111 -16.29 -10.63 -1.28
CA ARG A 111 -15.99 -11.24 0.02
C ARG A 111 -15.87 -12.75 -0.13
N GLU A 112 -14.74 -13.29 0.29
CA GLU A 112 -14.49 -14.73 0.24
C GLU A 112 -13.52 -15.14 1.34
N ASN A 113 -13.79 -16.26 2.02
CA ASN A 113 -12.89 -16.84 3.02
C ASN A 113 -12.43 -15.85 4.12
N GLY A 114 -13.32 -14.95 4.55
CA GLY A 114 -13.01 -13.93 5.57
C GLY A 114 -12.21 -12.72 5.05
N ARG A 115 -11.87 -12.69 3.75
CA ARG A 115 -11.17 -11.57 3.10
C ARG A 115 -12.15 -10.70 2.33
N ALA A 116 -11.94 -9.39 2.40
CA ALA A 116 -12.59 -8.42 1.54
C ALA A 116 -11.71 -8.12 0.33
N THR A 117 -12.35 -7.82 -0.79
CA THR A 117 -11.69 -7.37 -2.03
C THR A 117 -12.19 -5.97 -2.35
N LEU A 118 -11.26 -5.03 -2.46
CA LEU A 118 -11.51 -3.67 -2.90
C LEU A 118 -10.97 -3.51 -4.32
N SER A 119 -11.81 -3.02 -5.22
CA SER A 119 -11.35 -2.47 -6.51
C SER A 119 -10.81 -1.07 -6.26
N LEU A 120 -9.66 -0.75 -6.85
CA LEU A 120 -8.98 0.53 -6.73
C LEU A 120 -9.03 1.26 -8.08
N THR A 121 -9.44 2.52 -8.04
CA THR A 121 -9.49 3.42 -9.19
C THR A 121 -8.79 4.71 -8.81
N GLU A 122 -7.80 5.11 -9.60
CA GLU A 122 -7.01 6.33 -9.35
C GLU A 122 -7.89 7.58 -9.34
N LEU A 123 -7.62 8.51 -8.43
CA LEU A 123 -8.46 9.71 -8.26
C LEU A 123 -8.36 10.70 -9.42
N ASP A 124 -7.18 10.82 -10.01
CA ASP A 124 -6.86 11.80 -11.07
C ASP A 124 -6.49 11.14 -12.41
N GLY A 125 -6.70 9.82 -12.56
CA GLY A 125 -6.10 9.05 -13.65
C GLY A 125 -7.01 8.04 -14.34
N ASP A 126 -6.45 7.40 -15.36
CA ASP A 126 -7.11 6.42 -16.25
C ASP A 126 -6.95 4.96 -15.77
N ILE A 127 -6.45 4.72 -14.55
CA ILE A 127 -6.30 3.34 -14.07
C ILE A 127 -7.62 2.80 -13.58
N ASP A 128 -8.06 1.77 -14.28
CA ASP A 128 -9.10 0.85 -13.85
C ASP A 128 -8.48 -0.55 -13.70
N GLY A 129 -8.55 -1.14 -12.50
CA GLY A 129 -8.11 -2.53 -12.28
C GLY A 129 -7.10 -2.77 -11.16
N GLY A 130 -6.70 -1.74 -10.40
CA GLY A 130 -6.00 -1.97 -9.13
C GLY A 130 -6.88 -2.75 -8.16
N ARG A 131 -6.28 -3.54 -7.27
CA ARG A 131 -7.03 -4.37 -6.33
C ARG A 131 -6.31 -4.50 -5.00
N LEU A 132 -7.02 -4.35 -3.90
CA LEU A 132 -6.55 -4.71 -2.56
C LEU A 132 -7.39 -5.87 -2.03
N GLN A 133 -6.73 -6.93 -1.56
CA GLN A 133 -7.36 -8.00 -0.81
C GLN A 133 -6.73 -8.11 0.57
N VAL A 134 -7.55 -7.97 1.61
CA VAL A 134 -7.14 -8.02 3.02
C VAL A 134 -8.21 -8.70 3.88
N PRO A 135 -7.89 -9.16 5.10
CA PRO A 135 -8.91 -9.65 6.04
C PRO A 135 -9.99 -8.58 6.28
N ALA A 136 -11.27 -8.96 6.24
CA ALA A 136 -12.37 -7.99 6.28
C ALA A 136 -12.50 -7.29 7.65
N ASP A 137 -12.09 -7.96 8.72
CA ASP A 137 -12.05 -7.44 10.09
C ASP A 137 -11.02 -6.33 10.29
N ARG A 138 -10.04 -6.22 9.38
CA ARG A 138 -9.05 -5.14 9.35
C ARG A 138 -9.57 -3.85 8.73
N LEU A 139 -10.69 -3.89 8.00
CA LEU A 139 -11.29 -2.70 7.39
C LEU A 139 -12.16 -1.95 8.39
N PRO A 140 -12.37 -0.63 8.20
CA PRO A 140 -13.39 0.14 8.94
C PRO A 140 -14.76 -0.51 8.82
N GLU A 141 -15.61 -0.37 9.85
CA GLU A 141 -16.96 -0.99 9.84
C GLU A 141 -17.82 -0.56 8.65
N ASP A 142 -17.67 0.70 8.22
CA ASP A 142 -18.41 1.29 7.10
C ASP A 142 -17.79 0.96 5.72
N LEU A 143 -16.72 0.15 5.67
CA LEU A 143 -16.00 -0.26 4.45
C LEU A 143 -15.80 -1.77 4.40
N ARG A 144 -16.78 -2.50 4.91
CA ARG A 144 -16.66 -3.93 5.12
C ARG A 144 -17.46 -4.69 4.08
N ASP A 145 -18.64 -4.22 3.71
CA ASP A 145 -19.61 -5.00 2.97
C ASP A 145 -19.60 -4.68 1.48
N VAL A 146 -20.02 -5.64 0.66
CA VAL A 146 -19.99 -5.50 -0.80
C VAL A 146 -20.91 -4.36 -1.22
N GLY A 147 -20.37 -3.42 -2.01
CA GLY A 147 -21.04 -2.20 -2.42
C GLY A 147 -20.61 -0.96 -1.63
N ASP A 148 -19.94 -1.13 -0.49
CA ASP A 148 -19.37 -0.01 0.27
C ASP A 148 -18.25 0.65 -0.53
N SER A 149 -18.08 1.97 -0.36
CA SER A 149 -17.09 2.77 -1.07
C SER A 149 -16.39 3.78 -0.16
N GLY A 150 -15.16 4.11 -0.53
CA GLY A 150 -14.30 5.01 0.23
C GLY A 150 -12.99 5.25 -0.50
N TYR A 151 -11.92 5.42 0.26
CA TYR A 151 -10.62 5.84 -0.23
C TYR A 151 -9.52 4.98 0.37
N VAL A 152 -8.47 4.76 -0.41
CA VAL A 152 -7.28 3.99 -0.02
C VAL A 152 -6.04 4.81 -0.37
N SER A 153 -5.11 4.95 0.56
CA SER A 153 -3.75 5.40 0.30
C SER A 153 -2.80 4.23 0.43
N VAL A 154 -1.86 4.11 -0.48
CA VAL A 154 -0.79 3.12 -0.42
C VAL A 154 0.53 3.85 -0.37
N TYR A 155 1.29 3.61 0.69
CA TYR A 155 2.70 3.93 0.77
C TYR A 155 3.52 2.67 0.47
N LEU A 156 4.51 2.81 -0.40
CA LEU A 156 5.48 1.75 -0.72
C LEU A 156 6.90 2.32 -0.62
N GLU A 157 7.72 1.65 0.17
CA GLU A 157 9.16 1.87 0.25
C GLU A 157 9.88 0.54 0.11
N VAL A 158 11.00 0.51 -0.61
CA VAL A 158 11.79 -0.72 -0.76
C VAL A 158 12.50 -0.98 0.57
N ASP A 159 12.27 -2.16 1.16
CA ASP A 159 13.08 -2.62 2.28
C ASP A 159 14.36 -3.25 1.70
N GLU A 160 15.40 -2.43 1.68
CA GLU A 160 16.72 -2.81 1.23
C GLU A 160 17.33 -3.97 2.02
N ASN A 161 17.05 -4.05 3.32
CA ASN A 161 17.63 -5.07 4.19
C ASN A 161 16.92 -6.42 4.07
N ALA A 162 15.61 -6.40 3.82
CA ALA A 162 14.83 -7.63 3.62
C ALA A 162 14.86 -8.15 2.18
N THR A 163 15.17 -7.28 1.20
CA THR A 163 15.26 -7.68 -0.21
C THR A 163 16.42 -8.68 -0.41
N PRO A 164 16.20 -9.85 -1.05
CA PRO A 164 17.26 -10.82 -1.33
C PRO A 164 18.38 -10.21 -2.18
N GLU A 165 19.64 -10.52 -1.87
CA GLU A 165 20.80 -9.99 -2.58
C GLU A 165 20.76 -10.29 -4.08
N GLU A 166 20.27 -11.46 -4.47
CA GLU A 166 20.10 -11.85 -5.88
C GLU A 166 19.08 -11.01 -6.64
N THR A 167 18.17 -10.34 -5.93
CA THR A 167 17.18 -9.43 -6.51
C THR A 167 17.74 -8.01 -6.62
N LYS A 168 18.69 -7.63 -5.76
CA LYS A 168 19.27 -6.29 -5.74
C LYS A 168 20.01 -5.96 -7.06
N PRO A 169 19.92 -4.72 -7.55
CA PRO A 169 20.78 -4.20 -8.60
C PRO A 169 22.26 -4.27 -8.22
N ASP A 170 23.12 -4.43 -9.23
CA ASP A 170 24.57 -4.43 -9.05
C ASP A 170 25.11 -3.09 -8.49
N GLU A 171 24.37 -1.98 -8.67
CA GLU A 171 24.77 -0.61 -8.30
C GLU A 171 24.07 -0.07 -7.02
N TRP A 172 23.93 -0.89 -5.97
CA TRP A 172 23.50 -0.40 -4.64
C TRP A 172 24.67 0.16 -3.78
N TYR A 173 25.91 0.09 -4.29
CA TYR A 173 27.15 0.37 -3.55
C TYR A 173 27.88 1.64 -4.02
#